data_AF-A0A1B6NU99-F1
#
_entry.id   AF-A0A1B6NU99-F1
#
_cell.length_a   1.000
_cell.length_b   1.000
_cell.length_c   1.000
_cell.angle_alpha   90.00
_cell.angle_beta   90.00
_cell.angle_gamma   90.00
#
_symmetry.space_group_name_H-M   'P 1'
#
loop_
_entity.id
_entity.type
_entity.pdbx_description
1 polymer ?
#
loop_
_entity_poly.entity_id
_entity_poly.type
_entity_poly.pdbx_seq_one_letter_code
_entity_poly.pdbx_strand_id
1 'polypeptide(L)'
;GKKSVAEKIVYNAFDRVEAKIKRAPVEVFHEALDNVKPSVEVRSRRVGGATYQVPVEVRPERREALAIRWLITAARGRNENTNGRTPRR
;
A
#
# COMPACT_ATOMS: atom_id res chain seq x y z
N GLY A 1 -11.98 -4.70 -13.33
CA GLY A 1 -13.15 -5.55 -13.62
C GLY A 1 -12.91 -7.07 -13.57
N LYS A 2 -11.76 -7.61 -13.10
CA LYS A 2 -11.56 -9.06 -12.95
C LYS A 2 -11.39 -9.45 -11.48
N LYS A 3 -12.50 -9.44 -10.71
CA LYS A 3 -12.48 -9.66 -9.24
C LYS A 3 -11.93 -11.05 -8.89
N SER A 4 -12.43 -12.11 -9.51
CA SER A 4 -11.99 -13.49 -9.25
C SER A 4 -10.49 -13.71 -9.45
N VAL A 5 -9.90 -13.12 -10.50
CA VAL A 5 -8.45 -13.20 -10.76
C VAL A 5 -7.66 -12.44 -9.68
N ALA A 6 -8.11 -11.25 -9.29
CA ALA A 6 -7.46 -10.46 -8.24
C ALA A 6 -7.51 -11.20 -6.89
N GLU A 7 -8.65 -11.78 -6.55
CA GLU A 7 -8.85 -12.55 -5.33
C GLU A 7 -7.93 -13.77 -5.25
N LYS A 8 -7.82 -14.54 -6.34
CA LYS A 8 -6.88 -15.67 -6.42
C LYS A 8 -5.43 -15.23 -6.22
N ILE A 9 -5.03 -14.08 -6.77
CA ILE A 9 -3.67 -13.53 -6.59
C ILE A 9 -3.43 -13.18 -5.11
N VAL A 10 -4.41 -12.60 -4.43
CA VAL A 10 -4.30 -12.20 -3.02
C VAL A 10 -4.16 -13.43 -2.12
N TYR A 11 -5.03 -14.44 -2.27
CA TYR A 11 -4.93 -15.66 -1.44
C TYR A 11 -3.62 -16.41 -1.69
N ASN A 12 -3.20 -16.58 -2.95
CA ASN A 12 -1.90 -17.17 -3.26
C ASN A 12 -0.72 -16.38 -2.64
N ALA A 13 -0.85 -15.06 -2.49
CA ALA A 13 0.17 -14.25 -1.83
C ALA A 13 0.18 -14.49 -0.31
N PHE A 14 -0.99 -14.64 0.31
CA PHE A 14 -1.12 -14.99 1.71
C PHE A 14 -0.56 -16.38 2.03
N ASP A 15 -0.80 -17.38 1.19
CA ASP A 15 -0.19 -18.71 1.36
C ASP A 15 1.35 -18.64 1.39
N ARG A 16 1.94 -17.80 0.54
CA ARG A 16 3.39 -17.58 0.49
C ARG A 16 3.91 -16.84 1.72
N VAL A 17 3.14 -15.90 2.24
CA VAL A 17 3.48 -15.18 3.47
C VAL A 17 3.46 -16.13 4.66
N GLU A 18 2.41 -16.94 4.78
CA GLU A 18 2.26 -17.94 5.84
C GLU A 18 3.38 -18.97 5.80
N ALA A 19 3.72 -19.51 4.62
CA ALA A 19 4.82 -20.47 4.47
C ALA A 19 6.18 -19.91 4.91
N LYS A 20 6.41 -18.60 4.76
CA LYS A 20 7.67 -17.94 5.13
C LYS A 20 7.72 -17.50 6.59
N ILE A 21 6.65 -16.88 7.07
CA ILE A 21 6.61 -16.17 8.36
C ILE A 21 6.00 -17.05 9.46
N LYS A 22 5.27 -18.11 9.10
CA LYS A 22 4.62 -19.06 10.03
C LYS A 22 3.68 -18.37 11.03
N ARG A 23 3.00 -17.31 10.57
CA ARG A 23 1.98 -16.54 11.30
C ARG A 23 0.76 -16.38 10.40
N ALA A 24 -0.40 -16.11 10.99
CA ALA A 24 -1.61 -15.83 10.24
C ALA A 24 -1.38 -14.67 9.24
N PRO A 25 -1.55 -14.90 7.93
CA PRO A 25 -1.13 -13.94 6.91
C PRO A 25 -1.97 -12.64 6.94
N VAL A 26 -3.21 -12.72 7.42
CA VAL A 26 -4.09 -11.55 7.60
C VAL A 26 -3.56 -10.61 8.69
N GLU A 27 -3.08 -11.15 9.81
CA GLU A 27 -2.49 -10.35 10.88
C GLU A 27 -1.22 -9.65 10.41
N VAL A 28 -0.34 -10.39 9.73
CA VAL A 28 0.88 -9.84 9.12
C VAL A 28 0.54 -8.73 8.13
N PHE A 29 -0.52 -8.90 7.34
CA PHE A 29 -0.97 -7.89 6.40
C PHE A 29 -1.47 -6.61 7.10
N HIS A 30 -2.23 -6.74 8.19
CA HIS A 30 -2.66 -5.59 8.99
C HIS A 30 -1.48 -4.87 9.64
N GLU A 31 -0.56 -5.62 10.24
CA GLU A 31 0.68 -5.08 10.82
C GLU A 31 1.49 -4.31 9.76
N ALA A 32 1.64 -4.88 8.56
CA ALA A 32 2.31 -4.22 7.45
C ALA A 32 1.59 -2.94 7.00
N LEU A 33 0.25 -2.94 6.96
CA LEU A 33 -0.51 -1.74 6.65
C LEU A 33 -0.30 -0.66 7.70
N ASP A 34 -0.37 -0.99 8.99
CA ASP A 34 -0.20 -0.03 10.08
C ASP A 34 1.19 0.60 10.08
N ASN A 35 2.23 -0.17 9.77
CA ASN A 35 3.59 0.33 9.61
C ASN A 35 3.76 1.31 8.43
N VAL A 36 2.92 1.18 7.39
CA VAL A 36 3.01 1.99 6.17
C VAL A 36 2.04 3.19 6.19
N LYS A 37 1.02 3.18 7.06
CA LYS A 37 0.02 4.25 7.19
C LYS A 37 0.69 5.57 7.65
N PRO A 38 0.62 6.65 6.85
CA PRO A 38 1.17 7.93 7.27
C PRO A 38 0.22 8.65 8.23
N SER A 39 0.72 9.12 9.36
CA SER A 39 -0.05 9.95 10.31
C SER A 39 -0.09 11.42 9.92
N VAL A 40 0.94 11.92 9.25
CA VAL A 40 1.11 13.33 8.89
C VAL A 40 1.45 13.45 7.42
N GLU A 41 0.86 14.43 6.74
CA GLU A 41 1.25 14.83 5.39
C GLU A 41 1.56 16.33 5.36
N VAL A 42 2.35 16.72 4.37
CA VAL A 42 2.78 18.10 4.21
C VAL A 42 1.85 18.79 3.21
N ARG A 43 1.33 19.97 3.57
CA ARG A 43 0.44 20.79 2.74
C ARG A 43 0.98 22.20 2.59
N SER A 44 0.92 22.75 1.38
CA SER A 44 1.27 24.14 1.12
C SER A 44 0.25 25.08 1.77
N ARG A 45 0.71 26.03 2.60
CA ARG A 45 -0.12 27.05 3.25
C ARG A 45 0.55 28.42 3.13
N ARG A 46 -0.24 29.46 2.88
CA ARG A 46 0.26 30.84 2.78
C ARG A 46 0.21 31.54 4.13
N VAL A 47 1.33 32.10 4.56
CA VAL A 47 1.46 32.84 5.83
C VAL A 47 2.32 34.08 5.57
N GLY A 48 1.81 35.26 5.88
CA GLY A 48 2.57 36.51 5.77
C GLY A 48 3.11 36.81 4.36
N GLY A 49 2.41 36.40 3.30
CA GLY A 49 2.81 36.66 1.91
C GLY A 49 3.62 35.54 1.24
N ALA A 50 4.28 34.67 1.99
CA ALA A 50 5.05 33.51 1.51
C ALA A 50 4.30 32.17 1.68
N THR A 51 4.69 31.16 0.90
CA THR A 51 4.10 29.80 0.95
C THR A 51 5.03 28.86 1.70
N TYR A 52 4.52 28.24 2.75
CA TYR A 52 5.23 27.28 3.59
C TYR A 52 4.62 25.89 3.50
N GLN A 53 5.43 24.88 3.77
CA GLN A 53 5.01 23.50 3.90
C GLN A 53 4.63 23.22 5.35
N VAL A 54 3.34 23.01 5.60
CA VAL A 54 2.79 22.83 6.95
C VAL A 54 2.40 21.37 7.15
N PRO A 55 2.86 20.71 8.24
CA PRO A 55 2.41 19.39 8.61
C PRO A 55 0.93 19.39 9.01
N VAL A 56 0.15 18.47 8.44
CA VAL A 56 -1.27 18.29 8.73
C VAL A 56 -1.54 16.82 8.98
N GLU A 57 -2.36 16.52 9.98
CA GLU A 57 -2.79 15.14 10.24
C GLU A 57 -3.59 14.58 9.07
N VAL A 58 -3.26 13.36 8.66
CA VAL A 58 -3.94 12.67 7.56
C VAL A 58 -5.26 12.11 8.09
N ARG A 59 -6.36 12.27 7.35
CA ARG A 59 -7.65 11.64 7.73
C ARG A 59 -7.55 10.10 7.67
N PRO A 60 -8.17 9.34 8.60
CA PRO A 60 -8.03 7.87 8.66
C PRO A 60 -8.23 7.14 7.33
N GLU A 61 -9.33 7.40 6.62
CA GLU A 61 -9.64 6.80 5.31
C GLU A 61 -8.53 7.05 4.26
N ARG A 62 -7.93 8.24 4.31
CA ARG A 62 -6.82 8.61 3.43
C ARG A 62 -5.53 7.88 3.81
N ARG A 63 -5.26 7.64 5.10
CA ARG A 63 -4.08 6.88 5.55
C ARG A 63 -4.11 5.46 4.96
N GLU A 64 -5.26 4.80 5.03
CA GLU A 64 -5.47 3.46 4.49
C GLU A 64 -5.29 3.43 2.98
N ALA A 65 -5.92 4.36 2.27
CA ALA A 65 -5.80 4.47 0.82
C ALA A 65 -4.35 4.73 0.36
N LEU A 66 -3.59 5.56 1.10
CA LEU A 66 -2.18 5.82 0.82
C LEU A 66 -1.31 4.58 1.07
N ALA A 67 -1.52 3.88 2.19
CA ALA A 67 -0.77 2.68 2.53
C ALA A 67 -0.94 1.57 1.48
N ILE A 68 -2.19 1.29 1.10
CA ILE A 68 -2.49 0.29 0.04
C ILE A 68 -1.87 0.72 -1.28
N ARG A 69 -1.94 2.01 -1.64
CA ARG A 69 -1.35 2.53 -2.88
C ARG A 69 0.17 2.36 -2.90
N TRP A 70 0.85 2.67 -1.80
CA TRP A 70 2.30 2.50 -1.69
C TRP A 70 2.70 1.04 -1.77
N LEU A 71 1.99 0.13 -1.09
CA LEU A 71 2.23 -1.31 -1.21
C LEU A 71 2.08 -1.81 -2.65
N ILE A 72 1.03 -1.40 -3.36
CA ILE A 72 0.82 -1.78 -4.76
C ILE A 72 1.93 -1.24 -5.66
N THR A 73 2.32 0.03 -5.48
CA THR A 73 3.41 0.64 -6.26
C THR A 73 4.73 -0.07 -6.01
N ALA A 74 5.08 -0.32 -4.74
CA ALA A 74 6.27 -1.05 -4.36
C ALA A 74 6.26 -2.47 -4.95
N ALA A 75 5.15 -3.21 -4.82
CA ALA A 75 5.02 -4.56 -5.36
C ALA A 75 5.18 -4.62 -6.88
N ARG A 76 4.68 -3.60 -7.61
CA ARG A 76 4.83 -3.47 -9.08
C ARG A 76 6.23 -3.05 -9.51
N GLY A 77 6.97 -2.34 -8.66
CA GLY A 77 8.34 -1.90 -8.93
C GLY A 77 9.40 -2.98 -8.69
N ARG A 78 9.04 -4.14 -8.15
CA ARG A 78 9.99 -5.24 -7.92
C ARG A 78 10.37 -5.93 -9.24
N ASN A 79 11.66 -6.24 -9.40
CA ASN A 79 12.23 -6.91 -10.57
C ASN A 79 11.85 -8.41 -10.70
N GLU A 80 11.23 -8.99 -9.67
CA GLU A 80 10.87 -10.40 -9.62
C GLU A 80 9.51 -10.69 -10.27
N ASN A 81 9.53 -11.42 -11.39
CA ASN A 81 8.37 -11.79 -12.18
C ASN A 81 7.62 -12.99 -11.56
N THR A 82 6.82 -12.75 -10.52
CA THR A 82 5.89 -13.78 -10.02
C THR A 82 4.57 -13.80 -10.79
N ASN A 83 4.10 -12.63 -11.25
CA ASN A 83 2.84 -12.50 -11.97
C ASN A 83 3.14 -12.30 -13.45
N GLY A 84 2.78 -13.30 -14.26
CA GLY A 84 2.91 -13.27 -15.71
C GLY A 84 2.44 -11.93 -16.26
N ARG A 85 3.36 -11.24 -16.94
CA ARG A 85 3.13 -10.00 -17.68
C ARG A 85 1.94 -10.24 -18.61
N THR A 86 0.74 -9.82 -18.21
CA THR A 86 -0.32 -9.63 -19.19
C THR A 86 0.14 -8.44 -20.02
N PRO A 87 0.44 -8.62 -21.32
CA PRO A 87 0.91 -7.51 -22.12
C PRO A 87 -0.16 -6.43 -22.06
N ARG A 88 0.23 -5.23 -21.63
CA ARG A 88 -0.51 -4.04 -22.05
C ARG A 88 -0.40 -4.05 -23.56
N ARG A 89 -1.54 -4.20 -24.23
CA ARG A 89 -1.66 -3.88 -25.65
C ARG A 89 -1.13 -2.46 -25.88
#